data_AF-A0A0F9UMY6-F1
#
_entry.id   AF-A0A0F9UMY6-F1
#
_cell.length_a   1.000
_cell.length_b   1.000
_cell.length_c   1.000
_cell.angle_alpha   90.00
_cell.angle_beta   90.00
_cell.angle_gamma   90.00
#
_symmetry.space_group_name_H-M   'P 1'
#
loop_
_entity.id
_entity.type
_entity.pdbx_description
1 polymer ?
#
loop_
_entity_poly.entity_id
_entity_poly.type
_entity_poly.pdbx_seq_one_letter_code
_entity_poly.pdbx_strand_id
1 'polypeptide(L)'
;MGLDYHNLDDVTRGRMTDEIEYGGHYDSPRLTQDGKAQWQDLLRTAADQHDDDWLAAELLRRQLFNDSENYTRNGITRSRTVNAPQSAAMLAEGEFNRFYLRGLCRRAMDEGKTHLTIYRAKAVREERPESAAKIGTQVAVEPLLNALRNSDFVAFNEAFGVSNGPNSGLSAHL
;
A
#
# COMPACT_ATOMS: atom_id res chain seq x y z
N MET A 1 3.18 -3.67 13.26
CA MET A 1 1.75 -3.44 13.45
C MET A 1 1.30 -2.65 12.26
N GLY A 2 0.68 -3.40 11.37
CA GLY A 2 0.14 -2.97 10.12
C GLY A 2 -1.15 -2.20 10.32
N LEU A 3 -1.86 -2.02 9.23
CA LEU A 3 -3.12 -1.30 9.20
C LEU A 3 -4.27 -2.20 9.66
N ASP A 4 -5.23 -1.62 10.38
CA ASP A 4 -6.50 -2.24 10.73
C ASP A 4 -7.48 -2.09 9.56
N TYR A 5 -7.84 -3.19 8.90
CA TYR A 5 -8.67 -3.20 7.69
C TYR A 5 -10.10 -3.64 8.00
N HIS A 6 -11.04 -2.69 8.07
CA HIS A 6 -12.42 -2.96 8.49
C HIS A 6 -13.22 -3.87 7.56
N ASN A 7 -12.88 -3.93 6.27
CA ASN A 7 -13.60 -4.74 5.27
C ASN A 7 -12.71 -5.78 4.58
N LEU A 8 -11.65 -6.28 5.23
CA LEU A 8 -10.76 -7.32 4.68
C LEU A 8 -11.34 -8.74 4.87
N ASP A 9 -12.55 -8.94 4.33
CA ASP A 9 -13.23 -10.25 4.27
C ASP A 9 -13.03 -10.94 2.90
N ASP A 10 -13.53 -12.17 2.76
CA ASP A 10 -13.35 -13.00 1.57
C ASP A 10 -13.78 -12.30 0.26
N VAL A 11 -14.82 -11.46 0.32
CA VAL A 11 -15.28 -10.72 -0.87
C VAL A 11 -14.24 -9.69 -1.27
N THR A 12 -13.75 -8.89 -0.33
CA THR A 12 -12.72 -7.89 -0.62
C THR A 12 -11.39 -8.55 -1.02
N ARG A 13 -11.01 -9.67 -0.38
CA ARG A 13 -9.79 -10.43 -0.70
C ARG A 13 -9.81 -10.99 -2.12
N GLY A 14 -10.97 -11.51 -2.56
CA GLY A 14 -11.18 -11.92 -3.95
C GLY A 14 -10.95 -10.75 -4.92
N ARG A 15 -11.54 -9.57 -4.62
CA ARG A 15 -11.33 -8.36 -5.42
C ARG A 15 -9.90 -7.83 -5.38
N MET A 16 -9.20 -7.96 -4.26
CA MET A 16 -7.77 -7.61 -4.17
C MET A 16 -6.93 -8.50 -5.10
N THR A 17 -7.20 -9.80 -5.12
CA THR A 17 -6.50 -10.75 -5.99
C THR A 17 -6.73 -10.43 -7.47
N ASP A 18 -7.98 -10.15 -7.87
CA ASP A 18 -8.32 -9.68 -9.23
C ASP A 18 -7.50 -8.43 -9.61
N GLU A 19 -7.35 -7.46 -8.69
CA GLU A 19 -6.61 -6.22 -8.94
C GLU A 19 -5.09 -6.43 -9.00
N ILE A 20 -4.55 -7.36 -8.22
CA ILE A 20 -3.13 -7.75 -8.29
C ILE A 20 -2.81 -8.42 -9.62
N GLU A 21 -3.70 -9.28 -10.12
CA GLU A 21 -3.59 -9.90 -11.44
C GLU A 21 -3.72 -8.86 -12.58
N TYR A 22 -4.57 -7.85 -12.40
CA TYR A 22 -4.63 -6.69 -13.31
C TYR A 22 -3.28 -5.93 -13.37
N GLY A 23 -2.47 -6.00 -12.31
CA GLY A 23 -1.11 -5.47 -12.28
C GLY A 23 -0.99 -4.04 -11.77
N GLY A 24 0.15 -3.40 -12.09
CA GLY A 24 0.50 -2.06 -11.62
C GLY A 24 1.02 -2.03 -10.18
N HIS A 25 1.62 -3.11 -9.70
CA HIS A 25 2.36 -3.12 -8.44
C HIS A 25 3.67 -2.32 -8.57
N TYR A 26 4.16 -1.80 -7.46
CA TYR A 26 5.38 -1.00 -7.43
C TYR A 26 6.64 -1.88 -7.37
N ASP A 27 7.49 -1.74 -8.39
CA ASP A 27 8.80 -2.38 -8.44
C ASP A 27 9.82 -1.62 -7.60
N SER A 28 9.87 -1.93 -6.30
CA SER A 28 10.83 -1.30 -5.40
C SER A 28 12.27 -1.54 -5.86
N PRO A 29 13.08 -0.47 -6.05
CA PRO A 29 14.50 -0.61 -6.41
C PRO A 29 15.33 -1.19 -5.27
N ARG A 30 14.77 -1.24 -4.05
CA ARG A 30 15.43 -1.83 -2.88
C ARG A 30 15.30 -3.34 -2.81
N LEU A 31 14.42 -3.95 -3.60
CA LEU A 31 14.33 -5.41 -3.69
C LEU A 31 15.51 -5.98 -4.47
N THR A 32 15.96 -7.17 -4.05
CA THR A 32 16.88 -7.99 -4.84
C THR A 32 16.22 -8.45 -6.14
N GLN A 33 17.00 -9.05 -7.05
CA GLN A 33 16.43 -9.66 -8.25
C GLN A 33 15.41 -10.76 -7.88
N ASP A 34 15.74 -11.62 -6.91
CA ASP A 34 14.84 -12.65 -6.40
C ASP A 34 13.62 -12.04 -5.70
N GLY A 35 13.81 -10.91 -5.01
CA GLY A 35 12.73 -10.16 -4.38
C GLY A 35 11.72 -9.64 -5.38
N LYS A 36 12.18 -9.06 -6.50
CA LYS A 36 11.32 -8.63 -7.60
C LYS A 36 10.58 -9.80 -8.24
N ALA A 37 11.27 -10.92 -8.47
CA ALA A 37 10.66 -12.11 -9.06
C ALA A 37 9.55 -12.71 -8.18
N GLN A 38 9.66 -12.61 -6.86
CA GLN A 38 8.68 -13.17 -5.91
C GLN A 38 7.62 -12.16 -5.47
N TRP A 39 7.77 -10.87 -5.81
CA TRP A 39 6.98 -9.81 -5.19
C TRP A 39 5.48 -9.95 -5.44
N GLN A 40 5.09 -10.17 -6.69
CA GLN A 40 3.69 -10.31 -7.06
C GLN A 40 3.03 -11.51 -6.37
N ASP A 41 3.71 -12.66 -6.30
CA ASP A 41 3.18 -13.88 -5.67
C ASP A 41 3.04 -13.72 -4.16
N LEU A 42 3.99 -13.04 -3.50
CA LEU A 42 3.88 -12.71 -2.09
C LEU A 42 2.72 -11.77 -1.80
N LEU A 43 2.56 -10.73 -2.62
CA LEU A 43 1.46 -9.78 -2.49
C LEU A 43 0.09 -10.46 -2.69
N ARG A 44 -0.01 -11.35 -3.67
CA ARG A 44 -1.19 -12.19 -3.90
C ARG A 44 -1.49 -13.09 -2.70
N THR A 45 -0.48 -13.79 -2.18
CA THR A 45 -0.64 -14.68 -1.02
C THR A 45 -1.11 -13.90 0.21
N ALA A 46 -0.55 -12.70 0.43
CA ALA A 46 -0.98 -11.83 1.50
C ALA A 46 -2.44 -11.40 1.32
N ALA A 47 -2.83 -10.98 0.12
CA ALA A 47 -4.21 -10.59 -0.16
C ALA A 47 -5.21 -11.74 0.03
N ASP A 48 -4.84 -12.96 -0.33
CA ASP A 48 -5.70 -14.14 -0.19
C ASP A 48 -5.89 -14.56 1.27
N GLN A 49 -4.82 -14.58 2.09
CA GLN A 49 -4.85 -15.28 3.39
C GLN A 49 -4.29 -14.51 4.58
N HIS A 50 -3.60 -13.38 4.35
CA HIS A 50 -2.86 -12.68 5.39
C HIS A 50 -3.09 -11.16 5.35
N ASP A 51 -2.08 -10.40 5.77
CA ASP A 51 -2.08 -8.96 5.94
C ASP A 51 -0.69 -8.37 5.59
N ASP A 52 -0.56 -7.06 5.79
CA ASP A 52 0.67 -6.31 5.55
C ASP A 52 1.80 -6.62 6.55
N ASP A 53 1.48 -6.95 7.81
CA ASP A 53 2.48 -7.38 8.80
C ASP A 53 3.12 -8.73 8.38
N TRP A 54 2.30 -9.70 7.94
CA TRP A 54 2.79 -10.97 7.41
C TRP A 54 3.66 -10.76 6.17
N LEU A 55 3.21 -9.90 5.24
CA LEU A 55 3.95 -9.60 4.02
C LEU A 55 5.32 -8.97 4.34
N ALA A 56 5.37 -8.02 5.28
CA ALA A 56 6.62 -7.43 5.74
C ALA A 56 7.56 -8.47 6.38
N ALA A 57 7.02 -9.35 7.23
CA ALA A 57 7.80 -10.41 7.86
C ALA A 57 8.37 -11.38 6.82
N GLU A 58 7.62 -11.71 5.79
CA GLU A 58 8.02 -12.67 4.77
C GLU A 58 9.12 -12.11 3.85
N LEU A 59 9.05 -10.81 3.50
CA LEU A 59 10.13 -10.11 2.80
C LEU A 59 11.46 -10.18 3.56
N LEU A 60 11.42 -10.04 4.89
CA LEU A 60 12.60 -10.12 5.75
C LEU A 60 13.11 -11.55 5.92
N ARG A 61 12.21 -12.49 6.19
CA ARG A 61 12.54 -13.91 6.38
C ARG A 61 13.24 -14.50 5.16
N ARG A 62 12.83 -14.06 3.96
CA ARG A 62 13.41 -14.48 2.67
C ARG A 62 14.59 -13.62 2.20
N GLN A 63 14.99 -12.60 2.97
CA GLN A 63 16.11 -11.70 2.64
C GLN A 63 15.98 -11.04 1.26
N LEU A 64 14.80 -10.50 0.95
CA LEU A 64 14.47 -9.99 -0.39
C LEU A 64 14.89 -8.54 -0.65
N PHE A 65 15.66 -7.93 0.26
CA PHE A 65 16.16 -6.56 0.13
C PHE A 65 17.66 -6.54 -0.17
N ASN A 66 18.09 -5.60 -1.01
CA ASN A 66 19.50 -5.33 -1.25
C ASN A 66 20.15 -4.80 0.04
N ASP A 67 21.42 -5.14 0.28
CA ASP A 67 22.15 -4.66 1.47
C ASP A 67 22.45 -3.15 1.43
N SER A 68 22.58 -2.58 0.22
CA SER A 68 22.87 -1.17 0.02
C SER A 68 22.14 -0.58 -1.17
N GLU A 69 21.92 0.73 -1.12
CA GLU A 69 21.38 1.52 -2.23
C GLU A 69 22.27 2.72 -2.53
N ASN A 70 22.36 3.07 -3.80
CA ASN A 70 23.07 4.27 -4.25
C ASN A 70 22.10 5.45 -4.33
N TYR A 71 22.54 6.61 -3.88
CA TYR A 71 21.79 7.86 -4.00
C TYR A 71 22.70 8.99 -4.44
N THR A 72 22.15 9.92 -5.21
CA THR A 72 22.87 11.12 -5.68
C THR A 72 22.39 12.33 -4.92
N ARG A 73 23.31 13.03 -4.25
CA ARG A 73 23.02 14.31 -3.59
C ARG A 73 24.08 15.33 -3.99
N ASN A 74 23.63 16.48 -4.48
CA ASN A 74 24.51 17.54 -4.99
C ASN A 74 25.51 17.03 -6.05
N GLY A 75 25.05 16.16 -6.96
CA GLY A 75 25.88 15.58 -8.02
C GLY A 75 26.85 14.47 -7.61
N ILE A 76 26.94 14.15 -6.30
CA ILE A 76 27.83 13.10 -5.80
C ILE A 76 27.01 11.84 -5.52
N THR A 77 27.41 10.72 -6.14
CA THR A 77 26.84 9.40 -5.85
C THR A 77 27.48 8.83 -4.58
N ARG A 78 26.64 8.41 -3.64
CA ARG A 78 27.06 7.73 -2.40
C ARG A 78 26.25 6.45 -2.22
N SER A 79 26.83 5.50 -1.51
CA SER A 79 26.14 4.28 -1.08
C SER A 79 25.75 4.40 0.39
N ARG A 80 24.60 3.85 0.75
CA ARG A 80 24.18 3.65 2.15
C ARG A 80 23.59 2.27 2.34
N THR A 81 23.67 1.76 3.56
CA THR A 81 22.97 0.53 3.95
C THR A 81 21.47 0.73 3.85
N VAL A 82 20.77 -0.25 3.27
CA VAL A 82 19.31 -0.28 3.27
C VAL A 82 18.85 -0.71 4.66
N ASN A 83 17.95 0.06 5.26
CA ASN A 83 17.23 -0.40 6.43
C ASN A 83 16.14 -1.38 5.96
N ALA A 84 16.49 -2.66 5.86
CA ALA A 84 15.58 -3.69 5.36
C ALA A 84 14.30 -3.80 6.21
N PRO A 85 14.34 -3.83 7.56
CA PRO A 85 13.12 -3.85 8.38
C PRO A 85 12.17 -2.69 8.09
N GLN A 86 12.68 -1.46 8.02
CA GLN A 86 11.87 -0.30 7.72
C GLN A 86 11.34 -0.33 6.28
N SER A 87 12.17 -0.75 5.33
CA SER A 87 11.79 -0.82 3.91
C SER A 87 10.72 -1.88 3.67
N ALA A 88 10.81 -3.04 4.34
CA ALA A 88 9.80 -4.10 4.29
C ALA A 88 8.46 -3.62 4.84
N ALA A 89 8.47 -3.02 6.03
CA ALA A 89 7.26 -2.48 6.64
C ALA A 89 6.60 -1.40 5.76
N MET A 90 7.39 -0.46 5.23
CA MET A 90 6.87 0.59 4.37
C MET A 90 6.28 0.05 3.06
N LEU A 91 6.98 -0.87 2.39
CA LEU A 91 6.54 -1.44 1.12
C LEU A 91 5.27 -2.27 1.30
N ALA A 92 5.26 -3.15 2.30
CA ALA A 92 4.12 -4.01 2.59
C ALA A 92 2.88 -3.20 2.98
N GLU A 93 3.00 -2.25 3.92
CA GLU A 93 1.88 -1.41 4.37
C GLU A 93 1.26 -0.63 3.20
N GLY A 94 2.08 0.07 2.42
CA GLY A 94 1.55 0.94 1.36
C GLY A 94 1.00 0.17 0.16
N GLU A 95 1.68 -0.87 -0.34
CA GLU A 95 1.17 -1.64 -1.48
C GLU A 95 -0.04 -2.48 -1.07
N PHE A 96 -0.02 -3.13 0.10
CA PHE A 96 -1.18 -3.90 0.56
C PHE A 96 -2.40 -2.99 0.72
N ASN A 97 -2.25 -1.82 1.36
CA ASN A 97 -3.35 -0.87 1.50
C ASN A 97 -3.85 -0.35 0.15
N ARG A 98 -2.95 -0.08 -0.79
CA ARG A 98 -3.31 0.35 -2.15
C ARG A 98 -4.16 -0.72 -2.85
N PHE A 99 -3.77 -1.99 -2.77
CA PHE A 99 -4.55 -3.08 -3.37
C PHE A 99 -5.84 -3.39 -2.59
N TYR A 100 -5.84 -3.27 -1.26
CA TYR A 100 -7.05 -3.31 -0.44
C TYR A 100 -8.06 -2.27 -0.92
N LEU A 101 -7.63 -1.02 -1.10
CA LEU A 101 -8.50 0.06 -1.57
C LEU A 101 -9.01 -0.18 -2.99
N ARG A 102 -8.15 -0.68 -3.90
CA ARG A 102 -8.59 -1.07 -5.25
C ARG A 102 -9.66 -2.16 -5.20
N GLY A 103 -9.45 -3.21 -4.41
CA GLY A 103 -10.41 -4.29 -4.21
C GLY A 103 -11.71 -3.80 -3.57
N LEU A 104 -11.61 -2.92 -2.58
CA LEU A 104 -12.75 -2.31 -1.90
C LEU A 104 -13.57 -1.42 -2.85
N CYS A 105 -12.92 -0.66 -3.73
CA CYS A 105 -13.61 0.10 -4.77
C CYS A 105 -14.38 -0.83 -5.71
N ARG A 106 -13.79 -1.95 -6.15
CA ARG A 106 -14.49 -2.93 -6.99
C ARG A 106 -15.71 -3.50 -6.29
N ARG A 107 -15.56 -3.90 -5.03
CA ARG A 107 -16.67 -4.37 -4.20
C ARG A 107 -17.77 -3.30 -4.04
N ALA A 108 -17.39 -2.07 -3.74
CA ALA A 108 -18.34 -0.97 -3.60
C ALA A 108 -19.17 -0.76 -4.87
N MET A 109 -18.54 -0.83 -6.06
CA MET A 109 -19.26 -0.76 -7.34
C MET A 109 -20.24 -1.91 -7.51
N ASP A 110 -19.83 -3.15 -7.18
CA ASP A 110 -20.70 -4.33 -7.27
C ASP A 110 -21.92 -4.21 -6.32
N GLU A 111 -21.74 -3.59 -5.16
CA GLU A 111 -22.79 -3.32 -4.16
C GLU A 111 -23.61 -2.05 -4.47
N GLY A 112 -23.33 -1.34 -5.57
CA GLY A 112 -24.04 -0.11 -5.95
C GLY A 112 -23.70 1.12 -5.08
N LYS A 113 -22.59 1.08 -4.33
CA LYS A 113 -22.07 2.19 -3.53
C LYS A 113 -21.21 3.11 -4.40
N THR A 114 -21.40 4.42 -4.24
CA THR A 114 -20.65 5.44 -4.99
C THR A 114 -19.53 6.10 -4.20
N HIS A 115 -19.50 5.89 -2.88
CA HIS A 115 -18.54 6.52 -1.96
C HIS A 115 -18.01 5.52 -0.93
N LEU A 116 -16.79 5.77 -0.48
CA LEU A 116 -16.17 5.14 0.70
C LEU A 116 -15.92 6.20 1.78
N THR A 117 -15.85 5.79 3.04
CA THR A 117 -15.53 6.69 4.16
C THR A 117 -14.08 6.49 4.59
N ILE A 118 -13.32 7.58 4.65
CA ILE A 118 -11.90 7.55 5.03
C ILE A 118 -11.77 7.43 6.56
N TYR A 119 -10.84 6.61 7.03
CA TYR A 119 -10.55 6.45 8.45
C TYR A 119 -9.04 6.28 8.72
N ARG A 120 -8.68 6.33 10.01
CA ARG A 120 -7.33 6.05 10.50
C ARG A 120 -7.18 4.56 10.76
N ALA A 121 -6.41 3.88 9.92
CA ALA A 121 -6.17 2.45 10.05
C ALA A 121 -4.95 2.11 10.93
N LYS A 122 -4.14 3.10 11.34
CA LYS A 122 -2.99 2.88 12.23
C LYS A 122 -2.81 4.00 13.23
N ALA A 123 -2.52 3.67 14.47
CA ALA A 123 -2.15 4.67 15.47
C ALA A 123 -0.83 5.36 15.07
N VAL A 124 -0.86 6.68 14.89
CA VAL A 124 0.33 7.50 14.60
C VAL A 124 0.56 8.43 15.79
N ARG A 125 1.82 8.50 16.26
CA ARG A 125 2.18 9.33 17.43
C ARG A 125 2.02 10.83 17.18
N GLU A 126 2.32 11.28 15.96
CA GLU A 126 2.20 12.67 15.52
C GLU A 126 1.40 12.69 14.22
N GLU A 127 0.10 12.98 14.34
CA GLU A 127 -0.77 13.05 13.18
C GLU A 127 -0.52 14.33 12.39
N ARG A 128 -0.29 14.19 11.08
CA ARG A 128 -0.25 15.34 10.18
C ARG A 128 -1.66 15.94 10.09
N PRO A 129 -1.82 17.27 10.26
CA PRO A 129 -3.14 17.93 10.21
C PRO A 129 -3.94 17.63 8.95
N GLU A 130 -3.26 17.57 7.79
CA GLU A 130 -3.89 17.26 6.49
C GLU A 130 -4.51 15.86 6.46
N SER A 131 -3.83 14.87 7.05
CA SER A 131 -4.34 13.50 7.13
C SER A 131 -5.49 13.38 8.12
N ALA A 132 -5.41 14.08 9.26
CA ALA A 132 -6.47 14.09 10.25
C ALA A 132 -7.77 14.72 9.69
N ALA A 133 -7.64 15.78 8.89
CA ALA A 133 -8.77 16.46 8.26
C ALA A 133 -9.56 15.59 7.26
N LYS A 134 -9.00 14.46 6.82
CA LYS A 134 -9.68 13.53 5.90
C LYS A 134 -10.52 12.48 6.61
N ILE A 135 -10.27 12.21 7.89
CA ILE A 135 -10.98 11.18 8.64
C ILE A 135 -12.49 11.53 8.69
N GLY A 136 -13.34 10.56 8.38
CA GLY A 136 -14.80 10.71 8.34
C GLY A 136 -15.33 11.36 7.06
N THR A 137 -14.45 11.86 6.17
CA THR A 137 -14.87 12.39 4.87
C THR A 137 -15.10 11.25 3.87
N GLN A 138 -15.87 11.54 2.83
CA GLN A 138 -16.19 10.59 1.77
C GLN A 138 -15.33 10.81 0.53
N VAL A 139 -15.01 9.72 -0.15
CA VAL A 139 -14.28 9.71 -1.42
C VAL A 139 -15.07 8.92 -2.46
N ALA A 140 -15.19 9.46 -3.67
CA ALA A 140 -15.91 8.82 -4.76
C ALA A 140 -15.16 7.57 -5.27
N VAL A 141 -15.89 6.47 -5.45
CA VAL A 141 -15.33 5.15 -5.75
C VAL A 141 -14.63 5.09 -7.12
N GLU A 142 -15.28 5.53 -8.19
CA GLU A 142 -14.70 5.42 -9.54
C GLU A 142 -13.45 6.30 -9.73
N PRO A 143 -13.47 7.60 -9.33
CA PRO A 143 -12.26 8.43 -9.39
C PRO A 143 -11.12 7.86 -8.54
N LEU A 144 -11.42 7.33 -7.36
CA LEU A 144 -10.43 6.72 -6.48
C LEU A 144 -9.78 5.49 -7.13
N LEU A 145 -10.58 4.55 -7.65
CA LEU A 145 -10.05 3.35 -8.31
C LEU A 145 -9.14 3.72 -9.49
N ASN A 146 -9.58 4.68 -10.31
CA ASN A 146 -8.79 5.16 -11.44
C ASN A 146 -7.50 5.83 -10.97
N ALA A 147 -7.53 6.65 -9.92
CA ALA A 147 -6.34 7.25 -9.34
C ALA A 147 -5.39 6.17 -8.80
N LEU A 148 -5.87 5.17 -8.06
CA LEU A 148 -5.04 4.11 -7.48
C LEU A 148 -4.37 3.24 -8.55
N ARG A 149 -5.05 2.94 -9.66
CA ARG A 149 -4.48 2.18 -10.78
C ARG A 149 -3.41 2.94 -11.56
N ASN A 150 -3.51 4.27 -11.62
CA ASN A 150 -2.61 5.13 -12.39
C ASN A 150 -1.54 5.84 -11.55
N SER A 151 -1.65 5.82 -10.22
CA SER A 151 -0.66 6.36 -9.28
C SER A 151 0.36 5.29 -8.91
N ASP A 152 1.58 5.74 -8.64
CA ASP A 152 2.61 4.91 -8.05
C ASP A 152 2.44 4.80 -6.52
N PHE A 153 3.17 3.87 -5.91
CA PHE A 153 3.21 3.65 -4.46
C PHE A 153 3.54 4.92 -3.65
N VAL A 154 4.25 5.90 -4.24
CA VAL A 154 4.68 7.11 -3.54
C VAL A 154 3.56 8.15 -3.48
N ALA A 155 2.75 8.23 -4.54
CA ALA A 155 1.74 9.26 -4.73
C ALA A 155 0.31 8.81 -4.41
N PHE A 156 0.03 7.53 -4.13
CA PHE A 156 -1.37 7.07 -4.01
C PHE A 156 -2.20 7.79 -2.92
N ASN A 157 -1.55 8.35 -1.88
CA ASN A 157 -2.24 9.17 -0.87
C ASN A 157 -2.81 10.49 -1.43
N GLU A 158 -2.35 10.95 -2.59
CA GLU A 158 -2.96 12.05 -3.33
C GLU A 158 -4.38 11.70 -3.78
N ALA A 159 -4.71 10.41 -3.94
CA ALA A 159 -6.07 9.97 -4.22
C ALA A 159 -7.04 10.26 -3.05
N PHE A 160 -6.51 10.41 -1.83
CA PHE A 160 -7.24 10.92 -0.66
C PHE A 160 -7.14 12.44 -0.51
N GLY A 161 -6.45 13.12 -1.41
CA GLY A 161 -6.14 14.55 -1.33
C GLY A 161 -5.21 14.89 -0.17
N VAL A 162 -4.28 13.99 0.16
CA VAL A 162 -3.20 14.23 1.13
C VAL A 162 -1.88 14.28 0.34
N SER A 163 -1.34 15.49 0.19
CA SER A 163 0.01 15.68 -0.34
C SER A 163 0.99 15.35 0.77
N ASN A 164 1.61 14.16 0.79
CA ASN A 164 2.91 13.87 1.44
C ASN A 164 3.16 12.35 1.61
N GLY A 165 3.61 11.69 0.53
CA GLY A 165 4.28 10.37 0.56
C GLY A 165 3.47 9.17 1.05
N PRO A 166 4.01 7.94 0.95
CA PRO A 166 3.35 6.71 1.38
C PRO A 166 3.20 6.63 2.92
N ASN A 167 2.35 5.71 3.39
CA ASN A 167 2.21 5.36 4.82
C ASN A 167 1.66 6.48 5.71
N SER A 168 0.61 7.15 5.23
CA SER A 168 -0.17 8.14 5.99
C SER A 168 -0.97 7.51 7.15
N GLY A 169 -1.06 6.17 7.19
CA GLY A 169 -1.94 5.44 8.10
C GLY A 169 -3.43 5.59 7.81
N LEU A 170 -3.80 6.12 6.63
CA LEU A 170 -5.19 6.24 6.18
C LEU A 170 -5.61 5.05 5.33
N SER A 171 -6.87 4.65 5.49
CA SER A 171 -7.55 3.73 4.60
C SER A 171 -9.03 4.13 4.48
N ALA A 172 -9.85 3.30 3.85
CA ALA A 172 -11.27 3.55 3.67
C ALA A 172 -12.13 2.31 3.94
N HIS A 173 -13.38 2.53 4.30
CA HIS A 173 -14.38 1.48 4.52
C HIS A 173 -15.67 1.79 3.77
N LEU A 174 -16.51 0.77 3.60
CA LEU A 174 -17.82 0.85 2.93
C LEU A 174 -18.87 1.65 3.70
#